data_AF-A0A1Q7RD59-F1
#
_entry.id   AF-A0A1Q7RD59-F1
#
_cell.length_a   1.000
_cell.length_b   1.000
_cell.length_c   1.000
_cell.angle_alpha   90.00
_cell.angle_beta   90.00
_cell.angle_gamma   90.00
#
_symmetry.space_group_name_H-M   'P 1'
#
loop_
_entity.id
_entity.type
_entity.pdbx_description
1 polymer ?
#
loop_
_entity_poly.entity_id
_entity_poly.type
_entity_poly.pdbx_seq_one_letter_code
_entity_poly.pdbx_strand_id
1 'polypeptide(L)'
;MKTPDTSQPDIAARYRTLLILWLAICMSVLMFLALSRLAPVTAAENPMLTLALNSLGLVPVGLSFLLRQRALAKSVATQRLDLVQSAYVLSFALCESSALFGLVVHFTTGSNYSYSAFVIAGIGLLLHFPQKQNLVNASSYKQ
;
A
#
# COMPACT_ATOMS: atom_id res chain seq x y z
N MET A 1 25.42 26.13 -25.19
CA MET A 1 25.32 25.48 -23.86
C MET A 1 23.87 25.59 -23.43
N LYS A 2 23.08 24.52 -23.55
CA LYS A 2 21.64 24.53 -23.25
C LYS A 2 21.52 24.45 -21.73
N THR A 3 21.12 25.54 -21.09
CA THR A 3 20.78 25.54 -19.66
C THR A 3 19.68 24.51 -19.44
N PRO A 4 19.85 23.52 -18.54
CA PRO A 4 18.77 22.62 -18.22
C PRO A 4 17.65 23.44 -17.58
N ASP A 5 16.44 23.32 -18.11
CA ASP A 5 15.23 23.93 -17.55
C ASP A 5 15.04 23.46 -16.10
N THR A 6 15.44 24.29 -15.13
CA THR A 6 15.33 24.01 -13.69
C THR A 6 13.92 24.26 -13.14
N SER A 7 12.90 24.31 -14.00
CA SER A 7 11.53 24.73 -13.67
C SER A 7 10.45 23.70 -14.03
N GLN A 8 10.81 22.50 -14.51
CA GLN A 8 9.86 21.40 -14.57
C GLN A 8 9.82 20.68 -13.21
N PRO A 9 8.68 20.63 -12.50
CA PRO A 9 8.53 19.66 -11.42
C PRO A 9 8.82 18.28 -12.03
N ASP A 10 9.82 17.57 -11.51
CA ASP A 10 10.27 16.30 -12.06
C ASP A 10 9.23 15.19 -11.77
N ILE A 11 8.11 15.25 -12.50
CA ILE A 11 7.00 14.30 -12.43
C ILE A 11 7.51 12.90 -12.77
N ALA A 12 8.49 12.79 -13.66
CA ALA A 12 9.08 11.51 -14.06
C ALA A 12 9.87 10.88 -12.91
N ALA A 13 10.75 11.63 -12.24
CA ALA A 13 11.47 11.12 -11.06
C ALA A 13 10.51 10.78 -9.93
N ARG A 14 9.52 11.65 -9.64
CA ARG A 14 8.53 11.38 -8.58
C ARG A 14 7.70 10.13 -8.87
N TYR A 15 7.29 9.93 -10.12
CA TYR A 15 6.61 8.72 -10.56
C TYR A 15 7.49 7.48 -10.40
N ARG A 16 8.77 7.57 -10.79
CA ARG A 16 9.74 6.49 -10.61
C ARG A 16 9.92 6.13 -9.14
N THR A 17 10.01 7.12 -8.25
CA THR A 17 10.06 6.87 -6.80
C THR A 17 8.81 6.14 -6.31
N LEU A 18 7.62 6.54 -6.76
CA LEU A 18 6.38 5.84 -6.39
C LEU A 18 6.34 4.39 -6.87
N LEU A 19 6.84 4.11 -8.08
CA LEU A 19 6.96 2.74 -8.58
C LEU A 19 7.95 1.91 -7.78
N ILE A 20 9.10 2.48 -7.41
CA ILE A 20 10.10 1.81 -6.58
C ILE A 20 9.50 1.48 -5.20
N LEU A 21 8.80 2.43 -4.58
CA LEU A 21 8.13 2.21 -3.30
C LEU A 21 7.02 1.17 -3.41
N TRP A 22 6.20 1.22 -4.45
CA TRP A 22 5.16 0.22 -4.69
C TRP A 22 5.76 -1.18 -4.84
N LEU A 23 6.81 -1.34 -5.65
CA LEU A 23 7.53 -2.62 -5.79
C LEU A 23 8.14 -3.09 -4.48
N ALA A 24 8.75 -2.18 -3.71
CA ALA A 24 9.35 -2.51 -2.41
C ALA A 24 8.30 -3.08 -1.45
N ILE A 25 7.12 -2.46 -1.38
CA ILE A 25 6.02 -2.94 -0.52
C ILE A 25 5.38 -4.23 -1.06
N CYS A 26 5.29 -4.41 -2.38
CA CYS A 26 4.89 -5.70 -2.94
C CYS A 26 5.87 -6.82 -2.52
N MET A 27 7.17 -6.55 -2.56
CA MET A 27 8.20 -7.49 -2.12
C MET A 27 8.14 -7.77 -0.62
N SER A 28 7.82 -6.77 0.22
CA SER A 28 7.66 -7.00 1.66
C SER A 28 6.48 -7.93 1.97
N VAL A 29 5.33 -7.74 1.30
CA VAL A 29 4.17 -8.63 1.45
C VAL A 29 4.50 -10.06 1.01
N LEU A 30 5.22 -10.22 -0.11
CA LEU A 30 5.69 -11.55 -0.55
C LEU A 30 6.66 -12.18 0.46
N MET A 31 7.53 -11.38 1.07
CA MET A 31 8.45 -11.85 2.11
C MET A 31 7.69 -12.31 3.37
N PHE A 32 6.66 -11.58 3.79
CA PHE A 32 5.81 -12.01 4.92
C PHE A 32 5.06 -13.31 4.61
N LEU A 33 4.56 -13.46 3.39
CA LEU A 33 3.96 -14.71 2.93
C LEU A 33 4.97 -15.85 2.89
N ALA A 34 6.20 -15.61 2.41
CA ALA A 34 7.25 -16.62 2.43
C ALA A 34 7.59 -17.04 3.87
N LEU A 35 7.69 -16.07 4.79
CA LEU A 35 7.96 -16.32 6.19
C LEU A 35 6.87 -17.19 6.84
N SER A 36 5.59 -16.95 6.55
CA SER A 36 4.51 -17.77 7.08
C SER A 36 4.53 -19.21 6.54
N ARG A 37 5.08 -19.45 5.35
CA ARG A 37 5.24 -20.81 4.79
C ARG A 37 6.46 -21.55 5.32
N LEU A 38 7.54 -20.83 5.59
CA LEU A 38 8.81 -21.42 6.01
C LEU A 38 8.91 -21.59 7.53
N ALA A 39 8.15 -20.82 8.31
CA ALA A 39 8.13 -20.91 9.76
C ALA A 39 6.99 -21.85 10.22
N PRO A 40 7.29 -23.11 10.62
CA PRO A 40 6.29 -23.98 11.21
C PRO A 40 5.83 -23.42 12.56
N VAL A 41 4.52 -23.41 12.80
CA VAL A 41 3.92 -22.89 14.02
C VAL A 41 3.10 -23.99 14.68
N THR A 42 3.47 -24.34 15.91
CA THR A 42 2.70 -25.22 16.80
C THR A 42 1.83 -24.36 17.71
N ALA A 43 0.82 -23.70 17.14
CA ALA A 43 -0.18 -22.96 17.89
C ALA A 43 -1.50 -23.74 17.91
N ALA A 44 -2.25 -23.60 19.00
CA ALA A 44 -3.59 -24.18 19.09
C ALA A 44 -4.56 -23.36 18.24
N GLU A 45 -5.28 -24.02 17.34
CA GLU A 45 -6.24 -23.34 16.48
C GLU A 45 -7.34 -22.68 17.31
N ASN A 46 -7.48 -21.36 17.15
CA ASN A 46 -8.55 -20.58 17.75
C ASN A 46 -9.34 -19.86 16.64
N PRO A 47 -10.53 -20.36 16.27
CA PRO A 47 -11.30 -19.81 15.15
C PRO A 47 -11.83 -18.40 15.46
N MET A 48 -12.18 -18.13 16.72
CA MET A 48 -12.68 -16.82 17.14
C MET A 48 -11.61 -15.74 17.02
N LEU A 49 -10.39 -16.04 17.50
CA LEU A 49 -9.25 -15.11 17.38
C LEU A 49 -8.83 -14.91 15.91
N THR A 50 -8.83 -16.00 15.12
CA THR A 50 -8.53 -15.96 13.69
C THR A 50 -9.52 -15.07 12.93
N LEU A 51 -10.82 -15.18 13.22
CA LEU A 51 -11.85 -14.35 12.60
C LEU A 51 -11.74 -12.87 13.01
N ALA A 52 -11.50 -12.60 14.30
CA ALA A 52 -11.35 -11.25 14.82
C ALA A 52 -10.14 -10.53 14.17
N LEU A 53 -8.98 -11.19 14.12
CA LEU A 53 -7.78 -10.60 13.54
C LEU A 53 -7.86 -10.46 12.01
N ASN A 54 -8.44 -11.43 11.30
CA ASN A 54 -8.65 -11.28 9.85
C ASN A 54 -9.62 -10.15 9.51
N SER A 55 -10.69 -9.97 10.31
CA SER A 55 -11.63 -8.86 10.10
C SER A 55 -10.98 -7.51 10.39
N LEU A 56 -10.12 -7.41 11.41
CA LEU A 56 -9.25 -6.26 11.65
C LEU A 56 -8.32 -5.97 10.46
N GLY A 57 -7.78 -7.01 9.81
CA GLY A 57 -6.95 -6.88 8.62
C GLY A 57 -7.64 -6.24 7.41
N LEU A 58 -8.97 -6.33 7.30
CA LEU A 58 -9.74 -5.69 6.22
C LEU A 58 -9.83 -4.17 6.38
N VAL A 59 -9.84 -3.68 7.63
CA VAL A 59 -10.05 -2.26 7.94
C VAL A 59 -8.97 -1.35 7.32
N PRO A 60 -7.67 -1.65 7.44
CA PRO A 60 -6.62 -0.87 6.79
C PRO A 60 -6.79 -0.76 5.28
N VAL A 61 -7.19 -1.85 4.60
CA VAL A 61 -7.39 -1.84 3.14
C VAL A 61 -8.57 -0.95 2.77
N GLY A 62 -9.72 -1.07 3.44
CA GLY A 62 -10.85 -0.17 3.20
C GLY A 62 -10.48 1.30 3.45
N LEU A 63 -9.77 1.57 4.54
CA LEU A 63 -9.32 2.91 4.90
C LEU A 63 -8.32 3.49 3.89
N SER A 64 -7.48 2.64 3.28
CA SER A 64 -6.48 3.05 2.28
C SER A 64 -7.12 3.73 1.05
N PHE A 65 -8.28 3.23 0.59
CA PHE A 65 -9.01 3.82 -0.53
C PHE A 65 -9.63 5.17 -0.15
N LEU A 66 -10.29 5.24 1.01
CA LEU A 66 -10.92 6.48 1.49
C LEU A 66 -9.91 7.60 1.70
N LEU A 67 -8.80 7.29 2.38
CA LEU A 67 -7.76 8.27 2.67
C LEU A 67 -7.04 8.71 1.40
N ARG A 68 -6.78 7.81 0.46
CA ARG A 68 -6.24 8.14 -0.86
C ARG A 68 -7.14 9.10 -1.61
N GLN A 69 -8.43 8.78 -1.72
CA GLN A 69 -9.38 9.60 -2.48
C GLN A 69 -9.45 11.02 -1.91
N ARG A 70 -9.52 11.15 -0.57
CA ARG A 70 -9.51 12.46 0.09
C ARG A 70 -8.20 13.21 -0.11
N ALA A 71 -7.06 12.54 0.02
CA ALA A 71 -5.75 13.16 -0.13
C ALA A 71 -5.46 13.60 -1.58
N LEU A 72 -5.88 12.81 -2.58
CA LEU A 72 -5.78 13.17 -4.00
C LEU A 72 -6.72 14.34 -4.36
N ALA A 73 -7.95 14.35 -3.85
CA ALA A 73 -8.85 15.49 -4.05
C ALA A 73 -8.24 16.78 -3.48
N LYS A 74 -7.64 16.69 -2.28
CA LYS A 74 -6.94 17.80 -1.65
C LYS A 74 -5.68 18.22 -2.41
N SER A 75 -4.92 17.29 -2.99
CA SER A 75 -3.72 17.61 -3.77
C SER A 75 -4.04 18.37 -5.05
N VAL A 76 -5.15 18.03 -5.71
CA VAL A 76 -5.64 18.76 -6.88
C VAL A 76 -6.14 20.15 -6.48
N ALA A 77 -6.91 20.27 -5.39
CA ALA A 77 -7.39 21.56 -4.91
C ALA A 77 -6.26 22.51 -4.49
N THR A 78 -5.18 21.97 -3.91
CA THR A 78 -4.04 22.75 -3.40
C THR A 78 -2.85 22.81 -4.36
N GLN A 79 -2.91 22.11 -5.50
CA GLN A 79 -1.83 22.02 -6.50
C GLN A 79 -0.48 21.59 -5.90
N ARG A 80 -0.53 20.62 -4.98
CA ARG A 80 0.63 20.13 -4.22
C ARG A 80 0.97 18.69 -4.57
N LEU A 81 2.10 18.50 -5.24
CA LEU A 81 2.60 17.17 -5.63
C LEU A 81 2.99 16.29 -4.43
N ASP A 82 3.45 16.90 -3.34
CA ASP A 82 3.86 16.14 -2.15
C ASP A 82 2.67 15.42 -1.50
N LEU A 83 1.47 16.01 -1.58
CA LEU A 83 0.23 15.37 -1.09
C LEU A 83 -0.13 14.13 -1.91
N VAL A 84 0.18 14.10 -3.21
CA VAL A 84 -0.01 12.89 -4.04
C VAL A 84 0.92 11.79 -3.57
N GLN A 85 2.19 12.10 -3.32
CA GLN A 85 3.16 11.10 -2.87
C GLN A 85 2.79 10.55 -1.49
N SER A 86 2.44 11.43 -0.54
CA SER A 86 1.99 11.02 0.79
C SER A 86 0.72 10.17 0.73
N ALA A 87 -0.21 10.47 -0.18
CA ALA A 87 -1.42 9.66 -0.37
C ALA A 87 -1.08 8.23 -0.77
N TYR A 88 -0.17 8.05 -1.74
CA TYR A 88 0.27 6.73 -2.19
C TYR A 88 1.02 5.96 -1.11
N VAL A 89 2.00 6.61 -0.45
CA VAL A 89 2.77 5.96 0.63
C VAL A 89 1.85 5.51 1.76
N LEU A 90 0.89 6.36 2.17
CA LEU A 90 -0.09 6.02 3.19
C LEU A 90 -0.95 4.82 2.78
N SER A 91 -1.42 4.78 1.53
CA SER A 91 -2.18 3.63 1.05
C SER A 91 -1.36 2.35 1.03
N PHE A 92 -0.10 2.41 0.58
CA PHE A 92 0.78 1.24 0.56
C PHE A 92 1.03 0.71 1.97
N ALA A 93 1.33 1.59 2.91
CA ALA A 93 1.55 1.23 4.31
C ALA A 93 0.30 0.61 4.95
N LEU A 94 -0.90 1.10 4.61
CA LEU A 94 -2.16 0.51 5.10
C LEU A 94 -2.41 -0.88 4.50
N CYS A 95 -2.14 -1.08 3.22
CA CYS A 95 -2.22 -2.42 2.63
C CYS A 95 -1.17 -3.38 3.23
N GLU A 96 0.05 -2.92 3.45
CA GLU A 96 1.09 -3.70 4.13
C GLU A 96 0.70 -4.06 5.57
N SER A 97 0.07 -3.14 6.30
CA SER A 97 -0.44 -3.39 7.65
C SER A 97 -1.44 -4.55 7.67
N SER A 98 -2.26 -4.70 6.63
CA SER A 98 -3.17 -5.85 6.46
C SER A 98 -2.40 -7.17 6.34
N ALA A 99 -1.30 -7.20 5.57
CA ALA A 99 -0.44 -8.37 5.46
C ALA A 99 0.24 -8.70 6.80
N LEU A 100 0.66 -7.69 7.57
CA LEU A 100 1.19 -7.89 8.92
C LEU A 100 0.15 -8.53 9.86
N PHE A 101 -1.12 -8.13 9.79
CA PHE A 101 -2.17 -8.83 10.53
C PHE A 101 -2.28 -10.30 10.12
N GLY A 102 -2.18 -10.61 8.82
CA GLY A 102 -2.12 -12.00 8.35
C GLY A 102 -0.96 -12.79 8.94
N LEU A 103 0.22 -12.16 9.06
CA LEU A 103 1.39 -12.76 9.68
C LEU A 103 1.18 -13.01 11.17
N VAL A 104 0.57 -12.05 11.88
CA VAL A 104 0.21 -12.20 13.30
C VAL A 104 -0.79 -13.32 13.49
N VAL A 105 -1.82 -13.44 12.64
CA VAL A 105 -2.78 -14.56 12.67
C VAL A 105 -2.04 -15.88 12.53
N HIS A 106 -1.15 -15.99 11.54
CA HIS A 106 -0.37 -17.20 11.31
C HIS A 106 0.42 -17.63 12.54
N PHE A 107 1.17 -16.72 13.16
CA PHE A 107 2.00 -17.04 14.32
C PHE A 107 1.22 -17.25 15.61
N THR A 108 0.04 -16.66 15.75
CA THR A 108 -0.76 -16.76 16.98
C THR A 108 -1.74 -17.92 16.99
N THR A 109 -2.29 -18.32 15.83
CA THR A 109 -3.32 -19.35 15.75
C THR A 109 -2.90 -20.58 14.95
N GLY A 110 -1.82 -20.51 14.16
CA GLY A 110 -1.39 -21.62 13.30
C GLY A 110 -2.41 -21.99 12.21
N SER A 111 -3.46 -21.17 12.03
CA SER A 111 -4.57 -21.49 11.14
C SER A 111 -4.24 -21.18 9.68
N ASN A 112 -4.67 -22.06 8.78
CA ASN A 112 -4.52 -21.90 7.33
C ASN A 112 -5.28 -20.69 6.76
N TYR A 113 -6.25 -20.15 7.50
CA TYR A 113 -7.02 -18.97 7.10
C TYR A 113 -6.22 -17.66 7.17
N SER A 114 -5.01 -17.68 7.74
CA SER A 114 -4.07 -16.54 7.73
C SER A 114 -3.75 -16.04 6.32
N TYR A 115 -3.84 -16.92 5.31
CA TYR A 115 -3.61 -16.58 3.90
C TYR A 115 -4.57 -15.50 3.35
N SER A 116 -5.79 -15.43 3.89
CA SER A 116 -6.81 -14.51 3.40
C SER A 116 -6.38 -13.04 3.50
N ALA A 117 -5.78 -12.64 4.62
CA ALA A 117 -5.27 -11.28 4.83
C ALA A 117 -4.14 -10.93 3.84
N PHE A 118 -3.27 -11.88 3.50
CA PHE A 118 -2.23 -11.66 2.47
C PHE A 118 -2.82 -11.44 1.08
N VAL A 119 -3.86 -12.21 0.72
CA VAL A 119 -4.56 -12.04 -0.57
C VAL A 119 -5.24 -10.67 -0.62
N ILE A 120 -5.92 -10.28 0.45
CA ILE A 120 -6.59 -8.98 0.59
C ILE A 120 -5.57 -7.84 0.45
N ALA A 121 -4.44 -7.92 1.15
CA ALA A 121 -3.36 -6.95 1.06
C ALA A 121 -2.77 -6.87 -0.35
N GLY A 122 -2.53 -8.01 -1.00
CA GLY A 122 -2.02 -8.09 -2.37
C GLY A 122 -2.97 -7.45 -3.38
N ILE A 123 -4.26 -7.77 -3.32
CA ILE A 123 -5.30 -7.14 -4.15
C ILE A 123 -5.34 -5.63 -3.88
N GLY A 124 -5.30 -5.23 -2.60
CA GLY A 124 -5.24 -3.82 -2.19
C GLY A 124 -4.06 -3.07 -2.82
N LEU A 125 -2.87 -3.66 -2.81
CA LEU A 125 -1.66 -3.10 -3.43
C LEU A 125 -1.78 -3.00 -4.96
N LEU A 126 -2.30 -4.03 -5.62
CA LEU A 126 -2.52 -4.02 -7.07
C LEU A 126 -3.49 -2.90 -7.48
N LEU A 127 -4.59 -2.74 -6.74
CA LEU A 127 -5.56 -1.65 -6.97
C LEU A 127 -4.97 -0.25 -6.65
N HIS A 128 -3.91 -0.21 -5.85
CA HIS A 128 -3.17 1.00 -5.52
C HIS A 128 -2.04 1.35 -6.49
N PHE A 129 -1.96 0.69 -7.66
CA PHE A 129 -0.94 0.97 -8.66
C PHE A 129 -0.75 2.48 -8.93
N PRO A 130 0.49 3.00 -8.87
CA PRO A 130 0.75 4.42 -9.06
C PRO A 130 0.47 4.83 -10.51
N GLN A 131 -0.31 5.89 -10.67
CA GLN A 131 -0.71 6.43 -11.97
C GLN A 131 -0.08 7.81 -12.18
N LYS A 132 0.66 7.97 -13.28
CA LYS A 132 1.30 9.24 -13.64
C LYS A 132 0.30 10.39 -13.76
N GLN A 133 -0.93 10.10 -14.18
CA GLN A 133 -2.01 11.09 -14.32
C GLN A 133 -2.30 11.84 -13.00
N ASN A 134 -2.20 11.19 -11.84
CA ASN A 134 -2.47 11.83 -10.55
C ASN A 134 -1.42 12.90 -10.19
N LEU A 135 -0.17 12.73 -10.66
CA LEU A 135 0.87 13.74 -10.52
C LEU A 135 0.66 14.88 -11.52
N VAL A 136 0.23 14.58 -12.75
CA VAL A 136 -0.08 15.60 -13.77
C VAL A 136 -1.26 16.47 -13.32
N ASN A 137 -2.35 15.87 -12.83
CA ASN A 137 -3.54 16.59 -12.39
C ASN A 137 -3.30 17.50 -11.17
N ALA A 138 -2.34 17.13 -10.32
CA ALA A 138 -1.94 17.94 -9.16
C ALA A 138 -0.83 18.95 -9.48
N SER A 139 -0.21 18.85 -10.66
CA SER A 139 0.68 19.87 -11.17
C SER A 139 -0.15 20.95 -11.87
N SER A 140 0.19 22.22 -11.66
CA SER A 140 -0.52 23.36 -12.29
C SER A 140 -0.31 23.46 -13.81
N TYR A 141 0.26 22.42 -14.42
CA TYR A 141 0.52 22.32 -15.84
C TYR A 141 -0.76 21.87 -16.55
N LYS A 142 -1.53 22.84 -17.05
CA LYS A 142 -2.54 22.61 -18.09
C LYS A 142 -1.82 22.03 -19.30
N GLN A 143 -2.29 20.88 -19.79
CA GLN A 143 -1.99 20.40 -21.14
C GLN A 143 -2.39 21.44 -22.18
#